data_AF-A0A6C0ESG1-F1
#
_entry.id   AF-A0A6C0ESG1-F1
#
_cell.length_a   1.000
_cell.length_b   1.000
_cell.length_c   1.000
_cell.angle_alpha   90.00
_cell.angle_beta   90.00
_cell.angle_gamma   90.00
#
_symmetry.space_group_name_H-M   'P 1'
#
loop_
_entity.id
_entity.type
_entity.pdbx_description
1 polymer ?
#
loop_
_entity_poly.entity_id
_entity_poly.type
_entity_poly.pdbx_seq_one_letter_code
_entity_poly.pdbx_strand_id
1 'polypeptide(L)'
;MLKLNTIQLTNQNIKEWQIEEAMHLCYNNISFSTYPYLLYKLTSSEDTLQTYNSGNCIALSLFIQKYLKNNYGMKSYIIPASVPSIFRVEGTNNICHVSLCIPVNSSKFYIIDPAFYLLKPMECSIRKNKPKMTESCNIHTNKAEKITYVLHNSSYDQVLKNTIECKCFFNHLPNDPWCYYLNEVLNPDEAIGSFYIKAKPLPFLCNTEYDPITNMVKKRYHLKMEENGKLIVIKDCEEIFNGDPAKLPKNIEHIIQNKLYKYFSNYIV
;
A
#
# COMPACT_ATOMS: atom_id res chain seq x y z
N MET A 1 5.67 -14.89 13.67
CA MET A 1 6.81 -14.03 14.09
C MET A 1 7.39 -13.37 12.85
N LEU A 2 7.73 -12.09 12.95
CA LEU A 2 8.32 -11.31 11.85
C LEU A 2 9.76 -11.80 11.57
N LYS A 3 10.04 -12.23 10.35
CA LYS A 3 11.38 -12.64 9.90
C LYS A 3 12.00 -11.49 9.11
N LEU A 4 13.19 -11.07 9.55
CA LEU A 4 13.85 -9.89 9.02
C LEU A 4 15.25 -10.22 8.49
N ASN A 5 15.68 -9.47 7.49
CA ASN A 5 17.03 -9.50 6.96
C ASN A 5 17.61 -8.08 6.83
N THR A 6 18.94 -7.98 6.87
CA THR A 6 19.63 -6.71 6.64
C THR A 6 19.60 -6.36 5.16
N ILE A 7 19.20 -5.12 4.85
CA ILE A 7 19.21 -4.60 3.48
C ILE A 7 20.64 -4.25 3.07
N GLN A 8 21.06 -4.79 1.93
CA GLN A 8 22.30 -4.37 1.27
C GLN A 8 22.02 -3.19 0.35
N LEU A 9 22.56 -2.02 0.70
CA LEU A 9 22.51 -0.82 -0.14
C LEU A 9 23.54 -0.92 -1.26
N THR A 10 23.08 -1.22 -2.46
CA THR A 10 23.92 -1.42 -3.65
C THR A 10 23.84 -0.22 -4.59
N ASN A 11 24.90 -0.02 -5.39
CA ASN A 11 24.90 0.98 -6.45
C ASN A 11 23.97 0.55 -7.59
N GLN A 12 23.04 1.41 -7.96
CA GLN A 12 22.08 1.18 -9.05
C GLN A 12 21.91 2.48 -9.84
N ASN A 13 21.78 2.37 -11.17
CA ASN A 13 21.44 3.51 -12.01
C ASN A 13 19.92 3.72 -12.01
N ILE A 14 19.44 4.60 -11.13
CA ILE A 14 18.01 4.85 -10.93
C ILE A 14 17.69 6.26 -11.40
N LYS A 15 16.65 6.38 -12.21
CA LYS A 15 15.99 7.64 -12.54
C LYS A 15 14.66 7.69 -11.79
N GLU A 16 14.38 8.82 -11.15
CA GLU A 16 13.19 8.99 -10.31
C GLU A 16 11.88 8.69 -11.07
N TRP A 17 11.79 9.09 -12.34
CA TRP A 17 10.61 8.84 -13.18
C TRP A 17 10.30 7.34 -13.36
N GLN A 18 11.29 6.44 -13.25
CA GLN A 18 11.07 4.99 -13.34
C GLN A 18 10.30 4.47 -12.12
N ILE A 19 10.52 5.10 -10.96
CA ILE A 19 9.82 4.79 -9.72
C ILE A 19 8.41 5.38 -9.77
N GLU A 20 8.28 6.64 -10.20
CA GLU A 20 6.98 7.30 -10.38
C GLU A 20 6.09 6.55 -11.37
N GLU A 21 6.63 6.13 -12.52
CA GLU A 21 5.90 5.30 -13.48
C GLU A 21 5.38 4.00 -12.85
N ALA A 22 6.22 3.28 -12.09
CA ALA A 22 5.81 2.05 -11.43
C ALA A 22 4.69 2.29 -10.41
N MET A 23 4.74 3.41 -9.68
CA MET A 23 3.68 3.83 -8.77
C MET A 23 2.38 4.15 -9.53
N HIS A 24 2.45 4.93 -10.61
CA HIS A 24 1.27 5.25 -11.43
C HIS A 24 0.62 3.99 -12.03
N LEU A 25 1.42 3.07 -12.53
CA LEU A 25 0.93 1.79 -13.03
C LEU A 25 0.26 0.96 -11.93
N CYS A 26 0.83 0.96 -10.71
CA CYS A 26 0.21 0.33 -9.56
C CYS A 26 -1.16 0.94 -9.27
N TYR A 27 -1.24 2.27 -9.19
CA TYR A 27 -2.47 2.99 -8.87
C TYR A 27 -3.58 2.80 -9.91
N ASN A 28 -3.22 2.63 -11.18
CA ASN A 28 -4.16 2.46 -12.29
C ASN A 28 -4.63 1.01 -12.47
N ASN A 29 -3.82 0.04 -12.08
CA ASN A 29 -4.06 -1.35 -12.45
C ASN A 29 -4.34 -2.27 -11.27
N ILE A 30 -3.85 -1.94 -10.08
CA ILE A 30 -3.94 -2.81 -8.90
C ILE A 30 -4.89 -2.21 -7.87
N SER A 31 -5.88 -2.98 -7.42
CA SER A 31 -6.82 -2.54 -6.37
C SER A 31 -6.38 -3.00 -4.98
N PHE A 32 -6.53 -2.14 -3.97
CA PHE A 32 -6.39 -2.57 -2.58
C PHE A 32 -7.62 -3.39 -2.20
N SER A 33 -7.47 -4.68 -1.92
CA SER A 33 -8.60 -5.60 -1.71
C SER A 33 -8.32 -6.66 -0.65
N THR A 34 -9.32 -6.97 0.17
CA THR A 34 -9.32 -8.12 1.07
C THR A 34 -10.18 -9.29 0.58
N TYR A 35 -10.93 -9.12 -0.52
CA TYR A 35 -11.76 -10.17 -1.11
C TYR A 35 -10.99 -11.47 -1.40
N PRO A 36 -9.80 -11.43 -2.04
CA PRO A 36 -9.07 -12.66 -2.34
C PRO A 36 -8.72 -13.49 -1.12
N TYR A 37 -8.40 -12.84 0.00
CA TYR A 37 -8.02 -13.52 1.23
C TYR A 37 -9.25 -14.04 1.99
N LEU A 38 -10.31 -13.23 2.08
CA LEU A 38 -11.47 -13.53 2.93
C LEU A 38 -12.47 -14.45 2.25
N LEU A 39 -12.80 -14.22 0.98
CA LEU A 39 -13.78 -15.03 0.25
C LEU A 39 -13.12 -16.18 -0.50
N TYR A 40 -12.02 -15.93 -1.20
CA TYR A 40 -11.38 -16.93 -2.06
C TYR A 40 -10.29 -17.74 -1.33
N LYS A 41 -10.06 -17.43 -0.05
CA LYS A 41 -9.16 -18.14 0.87
C LYS A 41 -7.70 -18.22 0.39
N LEU A 42 -7.25 -17.26 -0.44
CA LEU A 42 -5.84 -17.14 -0.78
C LEU A 42 -5.06 -16.61 0.42
N THR A 43 -3.87 -17.16 0.63
CA THR A 43 -2.98 -16.78 1.75
C THR A 43 -1.74 -16.01 1.31
N SER A 44 -1.51 -15.90 0.01
CA SER A 44 -0.30 -15.36 -0.61
C SER A 44 -0.65 -14.10 -1.38
N SER A 45 -0.03 -12.96 -1.04
CA SER A 45 -0.22 -11.70 -1.77
C SER A 45 0.32 -11.76 -3.20
N GLU A 46 1.25 -12.67 -3.47
CA GLU A 46 1.72 -13.00 -4.81
C GLU A 46 0.59 -13.60 -5.66
N ASP A 47 -0.12 -14.58 -5.11
CA ASP A 47 -1.20 -15.29 -5.81
C ASP A 47 -2.40 -14.37 -6.05
N THR A 48 -2.74 -13.52 -5.06
CA THR A 48 -3.84 -12.55 -5.23
C THR A 48 -3.53 -11.55 -6.35
N LEU A 49 -2.28 -11.09 -6.42
CA LEU A 49 -1.83 -10.16 -7.45
C LEU A 49 -1.90 -10.80 -8.83
N GLN A 50 -1.36 -12.01 -9.00
CA GLN A 50 -1.34 -12.71 -10.28
C GLN A 50 -2.74 -13.05 -10.79
N THR A 51 -3.65 -13.44 -9.88
CA THR A 51 -4.99 -13.93 -10.25
C THR A 51 -5.99 -12.79 -10.42
N TYR A 52 -5.94 -11.78 -9.55
CA TYR A 52 -7.01 -10.80 -9.41
C TYR A 52 -6.51 -9.36 -9.49
N ASN A 53 -5.27 -9.08 -9.91
CA ASN A 53 -4.72 -7.71 -9.94
C ASN A 53 -5.05 -6.90 -8.67
N SER A 54 -5.04 -7.55 -7.50
CA SER A 54 -5.48 -6.93 -6.26
C SER A 54 -4.90 -7.65 -5.05
N GLY A 55 -4.96 -6.98 -3.90
CA GLY A 55 -4.54 -7.51 -2.62
C GLY A 55 -4.32 -6.41 -1.61
N ASN A 56 -3.65 -6.71 -0.50
CA ASN A 56 -3.35 -5.71 0.52
C ASN A 56 -2.06 -4.92 0.18
N CYS A 57 -1.52 -4.16 1.13
CA CYS A 57 -0.28 -3.39 0.94
C CYS A 57 0.91 -4.21 0.46
N ILE A 58 1.00 -5.50 0.84
CA ILE A 58 2.04 -6.43 0.41
C ILE A 58 1.92 -6.69 -1.10
N ALA A 59 0.71 -6.96 -1.60
CA ALA A 59 0.48 -7.17 -3.04
C ALA A 59 0.83 -5.93 -3.87
N LEU A 60 0.49 -4.73 -3.38
CA LEU A 60 0.83 -3.47 -4.05
C LEU A 60 2.36 -3.26 -4.08
N SER A 61 3.07 -3.50 -2.96
CA SER A 61 4.54 -3.42 -2.92
C SER A 61 5.21 -4.47 -3.80
N LEU A 62 4.69 -5.71 -3.84
CA LEU A 62 5.17 -6.78 -4.71
C LEU A 62 5.02 -6.44 -6.19
N PHE A 63 3.89 -5.83 -6.59
CA PHE A 63 3.68 -5.37 -7.96
C PHE A 63 4.80 -4.41 -8.38
N ILE A 64 5.06 -3.38 -7.57
CA ILE A 64 6.10 -2.39 -7.90
C ILE A 64 7.50 -3.03 -7.88
N GLN A 65 7.80 -3.87 -6.88
CA GLN A 65 9.08 -4.58 -6.81
C GLN A 65 9.36 -5.37 -8.09
N LYS A 66 8.39 -6.15 -8.57
CA LYS A 66 8.52 -6.91 -9.82
C LYS A 66 8.62 -6.02 -11.05
N TYR A 67 7.80 -4.97 -11.12
CA TYR A 67 7.83 -4.05 -12.26
C TYR A 67 9.21 -3.41 -12.40
N LEU A 68 9.77 -2.88 -11.31
CA LEU A 68 11.09 -2.28 -11.26
C LEU A 68 12.20 -3.29 -11.60
N LYS A 69 12.07 -4.53 -11.10
CA LYS A 69 13.03 -5.60 -11.40
C LYS A 69 13.02 -6.00 -12.87
N ASN A 70 11.84 -6.20 -13.45
CA ASN A 70 11.68 -6.75 -14.79
C ASN A 70 11.95 -5.72 -15.89
N ASN A 71 11.57 -4.46 -15.69
CA ASN A 71 11.72 -3.41 -16.71
C ASN A 71 13.04 -2.66 -16.59
N TYR A 72 13.61 -2.57 -15.38
CA TYR A 72 14.78 -1.72 -15.11
C TYR A 72 15.93 -2.45 -14.41
N GLY A 73 15.79 -3.74 -14.12
CA GLY A 73 16.81 -4.52 -13.41
C GLY A 73 17.02 -4.10 -11.96
N MET A 74 16.16 -3.23 -11.42
CA MET A 74 16.34 -2.64 -10.09
C MET A 74 16.06 -3.65 -8.98
N LYS A 75 16.98 -3.75 -8.03
CA LYS A 75 16.80 -4.41 -6.75
C LYS A 75 16.04 -3.48 -5.81
N SER A 76 15.05 -4.03 -5.12
CA SER A 76 14.27 -3.35 -4.09
C SER A 76 13.81 -4.36 -3.04
N TYR A 77 13.48 -3.88 -1.84
CA TYR A 77 13.20 -4.72 -0.67
C TYR A 77 11.89 -4.30 -0.03
N ILE A 78 11.05 -5.27 0.30
CA ILE A 78 9.84 -5.02 1.09
C ILE A 78 10.28 -4.74 2.52
N ILE A 79 9.90 -3.59 3.05
CA ILE A 79 10.30 -3.14 4.39
C ILE A 79 9.10 -3.04 5.32
N PRO A 80 9.24 -3.37 6.62
CA PRO A 80 8.15 -3.25 7.56
C PRO A 80 7.91 -1.79 7.90
N ALA A 81 6.66 -1.47 8.20
CA ALA A 81 6.23 -0.14 8.59
C ALA A 81 5.19 -0.20 9.71
N SER A 82 5.21 0.81 10.57
CA SER A 82 4.04 1.19 11.35
C SER A 82 3.16 2.15 10.53
N VAL A 83 1.97 2.42 11.05
CA VAL A 83 1.03 3.39 10.46
C VAL A 83 0.61 4.42 11.51
N PRO A 84 0.23 5.64 11.11
CA PRO A 84 -0.42 6.61 11.99
C PRO A 84 -1.58 5.97 12.75
N SER A 85 -1.78 6.38 14.00
CA SER A 85 -2.85 5.84 14.85
C SER A 85 -4.23 5.92 14.19
N ILE A 86 -4.49 6.97 13.41
CA ILE A 86 -5.73 7.19 12.65
C ILE A 86 -6.01 6.14 11.57
N PHE A 87 -5.00 5.40 11.11
CA PHE A 87 -5.12 4.36 10.09
C PHE A 87 -4.89 2.95 10.63
N ARG A 88 -4.48 2.82 11.90
CA ARG A 88 -4.23 1.53 12.53
C ARG A 88 -5.55 0.82 12.78
N VAL A 89 -5.64 -0.41 12.28
CA VAL A 89 -6.78 -1.29 12.58
C VAL A 89 -6.60 -1.85 14.00
N GLU A 90 -7.64 -1.78 14.81
CA GLU A 90 -7.62 -2.34 16.15
C GLU A 90 -7.34 -3.86 16.09
N GLY A 91 -6.46 -4.35 16.97
CA GLY A 91 -6.06 -5.76 17.00
C GLY A 91 -4.87 -6.13 16.10
N THR A 92 -4.28 -5.18 15.36
CA THR A 92 -3.00 -5.42 14.66
C THR A 92 -1.79 -5.04 15.52
N ASN A 93 -0.61 -5.60 15.17
CA ASN A 93 0.65 -5.22 15.78
C ASN A 93 1.05 -3.78 15.39
N ASN A 94 2.04 -3.19 16.08
CA ASN A 94 2.55 -1.86 15.72
C ASN A 94 3.17 -1.87 14.30
N ILE A 95 4.00 -2.86 13.98
CA ILE A 95 4.36 -3.17 12.60
C ILE A 95 3.19 -3.96 11.99
N CYS A 96 2.36 -3.25 11.22
CA CYS A 96 1.17 -3.82 10.56
C CYS A 96 1.07 -3.43 9.09
N HIS A 97 2.14 -2.88 8.53
CA HIS A 97 2.18 -2.39 7.16
C HIS A 97 3.52 -2.70 6.51
N VAL A 98 3.57 -2.64 5.18
CA VAL A 98 4.81 -2.74 4.42
C VAL A 98 4.91 -1.65 3.38
N SER A 99 6.15 -1.29 3.04
CA SER A 99 6.47 -0.40 1.95
C SER A 99 7.68 -0.93 1.17
N LEU A 100 8.22 -0.19 0.21
CA LEU A 100 9.35 -0.64 -0.62
C LEU A 100 10.55 0.29 -0.48
N CYS A 101 11.72 -0.28 -0.18
CA CYS A 101 13.02 0.39 -0.22
C CYS A 101 13.75 0.08 -1.52
N ILE A 102 14.26 1.12 -2.19
CA ILE A 102 14.97 1.01 -3.47
C ILE A 102 16.36 1.66 -3.30
N PRO A 103 17.44 0.88 -3.11
CA PRO A 103 18.78 1.43 -2.94
C PRO A 103 19.29 2.15 -4.18
N VAL A 104 19.94 3.29 -4.00
CA VAL A 104 20.63 4.02 -5.08
C VAL A 104 22.14 3.80 -5.00
N ASN A 105 22.69 3.88 -3.79
CA ASN A 105 24.08 3.59 -3.47
C ASN A 105 24.21 3.29 -1.97
N SER A 106 25.45 3.11 -1.49
CA SER A 106 25.75 2.78 -0.09
C SER A 106 25.24 3.79 0.96
N SER A 107 24.74 4.96 0.55
CA SER A 107 24.26 6.01 1.47
C SER A 107 22.94 6.66 1.06
N LYS A 108 22.35 6.23 -0.06
CA LYS A 108 21.12 6.80 -0.61
C LYS A 108 20.17 5.70 -1.03
N PHE A 109 18.88 5.91 -0.78
CA PHE A 109 17.81 5.02 -1.17
C PHE A 109 16.51 5.81 -1.28
N TYR A 110 15.55 5.27 -2.01
CA TYR A 110 14.18 5.75 -2.01
C TYR A 110 13.30 4.84 -1.15
N ILE A 111 12.30 5.43 -0.50
CA ILE A 111 11.16 4.68 0.04
C ILE A 111 9.91 5.10 -0.74
N ILE A 112 9.12 4.12 -1.15
CA ILE A 112 7.78 4.32 -1.70
C ILE A 112 6.76 3.53 -0.92
N ASP A 113 5.55 4.06 -0.83
CA ASP A 113 4.42 3.40 -0.19
C ASP A 113 3.17 3.56 -1.05
N PRO A 114 2.82 2.53 -1.86
CA PRO A 114 1.67 2.61 -2.75
C PRO A 114 0.34 2.53 -1.99
N ALA A 115 0.30 1.96 -0.79
CA ALA A 115 -0.93 1.83 -0.02
C ALA A 115 -1.23 3.10 0.81
N PHE A 116 -0.23 3.94 1.06
CA PHE A 116 -0.40 5.33 1.50
C PHE A 116 -0.55 6.32 0.34
N TYR A 117 -0.55 5.85 -0.91
CA TYR A 117 -0.71 6.69 -2.10
C TYR A 117 0.27 7.87 -2.15
N LEU A 118 1.56 7.61 -1.87
CA LEU A 118 2.60 8.63 -2.06
C LEU A 118 2.56 9.14 -3.50
N LEU A 119 2.74 10.44 -3.69
CA LEU A 119 2.82 11.07 -5.01
C LEU A 119 4.25 11.08 -5.55
N LYS A 120 5.24 11.04 -4.66
CA LYS A 120 6.66 11.03 -5.00
C LYS A 120 7.44 10.10 -4.08
N PRO A 121 8.52 9.48 -4.58
CA PRO A 121 9.39 8.67 -3.73
C PRO A 121 10.10 9.54 -2.68
N MET A 122 10.23 9.01 -1.47
CA MET A 122 10.99 9.66 -0.39
C MET A 122 12.48 9.44 -0.64
N GLU A 123 13.22 10.46 -1.07
CA GLU A 123 14.67 10.39 -1.24
C GLU A 123 15.38 10.47 0.12
N CYS A 124 15.92 9.36 0.60
CA CYS A 124 16.62 9.26 1.87
C CYS A 124 18.15 9.28 1.66
N SER A 125 18.88 9.95 2.56
CA SER A 125 20.35 9.91 2.57
C SER A 125 20.89 9.77 3.98
N ILE A 126 21.67 8.71 4.21
CA ILE A 126 22.34 8.44 5.49
C ILE A 126 23.39 9.54 5.79
N ARG A 127 24.16 9.94 4.77
CA ARG A 127 25.23 10.96 4.93
C ARG A 127 24.71 12.39 4.99
N LYS A 128 23.64 12.70 4.26
CA LYS A 128 23.01 14.02 4.20
C LYS A 128 21.61 13.98 4.80
N ASN A 129 21.51 13.41 6.01
CA ASN A 129 20.25 13.25 6.70
C ASN A 129 19.75 14.61 7.20
N LYS A 130 18.60 15.04 6.70
CA LYS A 130 17.88 16.23 7.13
C LYS A 130 16.38 16.00 6.93
N PRO A 131 15.50 16.67 7.71
CA PRO A 131 14.08 16.65 7.42
C PRO A 131 13.80 17.05 5.97
N LYS A 132 12.98 16.23 5.31
CA LYS A 132 12.49 16.45 3.95
C LYS A 132 10.97 16.31 3.94
N MET A 133 10.36 16.74 2.84
CA MET A 133 8.92 16.64 2.65
C MET A 133 8.60 15.79 1.42
N THR A 134 7.50 15.08 1.51
CA THR A 134 6.81 14.45 0.38
C THR A 134 5.31 14.70 0.51
N GLU A 135 4.54 14.22 -0.44
CA GLU A 135 3.09 14.32 -0.47
C GLU A 135 2.47 12.95 -0.70
N SER A 136 1.28 12.77 -0.12
CA SER A 136 0.43 11.59 -0.31
C SER A 136 -0.98 12.03 -0.65
N CYS A 137 -1.76 11.21 -1.35
CA CYS A 137 -3.17 11.48 -1.59
C CYS A 137 -4.04 10.87 -0.51
N ASN A 138 -4.81 11.72 0.18
CA ASN A 138 -5.97 11.26 0.93
C ASN A 138 -7.12 10.99 -0.06
N ILE A 139 -7.24 9.73 -0.48
CA ILE A 139 -8.24 9.27 -1.45
C ILE A 139 -9.69 9.28 -0.93
N HIS A 140 -9.90 9.67 0.34
CA HIS A 140 -11.24 9.86 0.92
C HIS A 140 -11.71 11.31 0.85
N THR A 141 -10.78 12.27 0.85
CA THR A 141 -11.07 13.71 0.79
C THR A 141 -10.63 14.35 -0.52
N ASN A 142 -9.94 13.60 -1.38
CA ASN A 142 -9.31 14.09 -2.61
C ASN A 142 -8.38 15.28 -2.33
N LYS A 143 -7.58 15.19 -1.26
CA LYS A 143 -6.59 16.21 -0.88
C LYS A 143 -5.19 15.62 -0.83
N ALA A 144 -4.19 16.44 -1.16
CA ALA A 144 -2.80 16.12 -0.93
C ALA A 144 -2.44 16.41 0.54
N GLU A 145 -1.85 15.43 1.20
CA GLU A 145 -1.36 15.51 2.58
C GLU A 145 0.16 15.62 2.57
N LYS A 146 0.69 16.66 3.22
CA LYS A 146 2.12 16.90 3.36
C LYS A 146 2.69 16.04 4.48
N ILE A 147 3.73 15.29 4.15
CA ILE A 147 4.43 14.40 5.07
C ILE A 147 5.86 14.91 5.24
N THR A 148 6.28 15.12 6.48
CA THR A 148 7.69 15.36 6.80
C THR A 148 8.33 14.03 7.21
N TYR A 149 9.56 13.79 6.75
CA TYR A 149 10.31 12.57 7.05
C TYR A 149 11.80 12.82 7.29
N VAL A 150 12.42 12.00 8.13
CA VAL A 150 13.84 12.08 8.52
C VAL A 150 14.33 10.71 9.01
N LEU A 151 15.62 10.40 8.82
CA LEU A 151 16.20 9.15 9.28
C LEU A 151 16.63 9.21 10.75
N HIS A 152 16.42 8.13 11.48
CA HIS A 152 16.87 7.92 12.85
C HIS A 152 17.47 6.51 13.02
N ASN A 153 18.27 6.32 14.06
CA ASN A 153 18.56 4.97 14.53
C ASN A 153 17.34 4.46 15.29
N SER A 154 16.83 3.30 14.91
CA SER A 154 15.68 2.71 15.55
C SER A 154 16.02 2.20 16.94
N SER A 155 15.15 2.48 17.90
CA SER A 155 15.14 1.88 19.24
C SER A 155 14.07 0.80 19.39
N TYR A 156 13.37 0.45 18.30
CA TYR A 156 12.30 -0.52 18.32
C TYR A 156 12.86 -1.94 18.43
N ASP A 157 12.32 -2.75 19.34
CA ASP A 157 12.88 -4.04 19.73
C ASP A 157 12.49 -5.20 18.81
N GLN A 158 11.43 -5.03 18.02
CA GLN A 158 10.96 -6.03 17.05
C GLN A 158 11.65 -5.93 15.67
N VAL A 159 12.66 -5.06 15.54
CA VAL A 159 13.50 -4.93 14.33
C VAL A 159 14.95 -5.35 14.62
N LEU A 160 15.76 -5.50 13.58
CA LEU A 160 17.17 -5.86 13.78
C LEU A 160 17.91 -4.74 14.53
N LYS A 161 18.93 -5.11 15.31
CA LYS A 161 19.78 -4.14 16.02
C LYS A 161 20.45 -3.18 15.02
N ASN A 162 20.64 -1.92 15.43
CA ASN A 162 21.26 -0.85 14.62
C ASN A 162 20.53 -0.56 13.30
N THR A 163 19.23 -0.87 13.23
CA THR A 163 18.41 -0.55 12.06
C THR A 163 18.19 0.95 11.96
N ILE A 164 18.27 1.49 10.75
CA ILE A 164 17.83 2.85 10.45
C ILE A 164 16.32 2.83 10.23
N GLU A 165 15.59 3.76 10.82
CA GLU A 165 14.19 4.01 10.51
C GLU A 165 14.01 5.36 9.82
N CYS A 166 13.08 5.44 8.89
CA CYS A 166 12.58 6.70 8.36
C CYS A 166 11.33 7.06 9.16
N LYS A 167 11.45 8.03 10.07
CA LYS A 167 10.34 8.52 10.87
C LYS A 167 9.58 9.57 10.07
N CYS A 168 8.27 9.44 10.04
CA CYS A 168 7.36 10.26 9.25
C CYS A 168 6.24 10.80 10.15
N PHE A 169 5.68 11.96 9.77
CA PHE A 169 4.46 12.49 10.36
C PHE A 169 3.75 13.39 9.35
N PHE A 170 2.41 13.48 9.46
CA PHE A 170 1.67 14.49 8.71
C PHE A 170 1.94 15.86 9.32
N ASN A 171 2.14 16.88 8.49
CA ASN A 171 2.45 18.22 8.99
C ASN A 171 1.36 18.80 9.90
N HIS A 172 0.09 18.41 9.68
CA HIS A 172 -1.03 18.82 10.50
C HIS A 172 -1.23 17.95 11.76
N LEU A 173 -0.52 16.83 11.88
CA LEU A 173 -0.54 15.89 13.02
C LEU A 173 0.90 15.43 13.39
N PRO A 174 1.79 16.33 13.84
CA PRO A 174 3.18 15.99 14.13
C PRO A 174 3.36 15.02 15.32
N ASN A 175 2.33 14.88 16.16
CA ASN A 175 2.35 14.04 17.36
C ASN A 175 1.90 12.59 17.10
N ASP A 176 1.52 12.25 15.87
CA ASP A 176 1.14 10.89 15.46
C ASP A 176 2.12 10.33 14.41
N PRO A 177 3.40 10.11 14.78
CA PRO A 177 4.39 9.66 13.83
C PRO A 177 4.25 8.16 13.53
N TRP A 178 4.76 7.77 12.37
CA TRP A 178 4.98 6.37 12.00
C TRP A 178 6.39 6.19 11.43
N CYS A 179 6.82 4.94 11.28
CA CYS A 179 8.17 4.63 10.86
C CYS A 179 8.19 3.57 9.77
N TYR A 180 9.10 3.75 8.80
CA TYR A 180 9.55 2.70 7.88
C TYR A 180 10.90 2.18 8.36
N TYR A 181 11.03 0.89 8.63
CA TYR A 181 12.25 0.33 9.21
C TYR A 181 13.11 -0.30 8.10
N LEU A 182 14.40 0.04 8.01
CA LEU A 182 15.30 -0.43 6.95
C LEU A 182 15.78 -1.89 7.19
N ASN A 183 14.83 -2.80 7.26
CA ASN A 183 15.03 -4.25 7.23
C ASN A 183 14.14 -4.85 6.14
N GLU A 184 14.60 -5.91 5.49
CA GLU A 184 13.77 -6.66 4.55
C GLU A 184 12.86 -7.61 5.33
N VAL A 185 11.56 -7.62 5.01
CA VAL A 185 10.61 -8.61 5.52
C VAL A 185 10.64 -9.85 4.65
N LEU A 186 10.92 -11.02 5.24
CA LEU A 186 11.01 -12.28 4.50
C LEU A 186 9.69 -13.08 4.47
N ASN A 187 8.74 -12.74 5.33
CA ASN A 187 7.45 -13.44 5.47
C ASN A 187 6.28 -12.45 5.69
N PRO A 188 6.07 -11.48 4.78
CA PRO A 188 5.14 -10.38 5.02
C PRO A 188 3.69 -10.88 5.14
N ASP A 189 3.28 -11.89 4.38
CA ASP A 189 1.92 -12.45 4.45
C ASP A 189 1.63 -13.06 5.82
N GLU A 190 2.55 -13.85 6.37
CA GLU A 190 2.36 -14.50 7.67
C GLU A 190 2.51 -13.52 8.83
N ALA A 191 3.46 -12.59 8.76
CA ALA A 191 3.80 -11.71 9.88
C ALA A 191 2.94 -10.43 9.95
N ILE A 192 2.37 -9.99 8.84
CA ILE A 192 1.63 -8.72 8.72
C ILE A 192 0.26 -8.97 8.11
N GLY A 193 0.20 -9.59 6.94
CA GLY A 193 -1.05 -9.81 6.20
C GLY A 193 -2.10 -10.58 7.01
N SER A 194 -1.71 -11.71 7.61
CA SER A 194 -2.59 -12.57 8.39
C SER A 194 -3.26 -11.85 9.58
N PHE A 195 -2.51 -10.99 10.27
CA PHE A 195 -3.03 -10.18 11.38
C PHE A 195 -4.02 -9.14 10.88
N TYR A 196 -3.72 -8.47 9.76
CA TYR A 196 -4.63 -7.50 9.15
C TYR A 196 -5.95 -8.16 8.72
N ILE A 197 -5.88 -9.31 8.03
CA ILE A 197 -7.06 -10.05 7.58
C ILE A 197 -7.90 -10.55 8.76
N LYS A 198 -7.25 -11.00 9.84
CA LYS A 198 -7.95 -11.39 11.08
C LYS A 198 -8.65 -10.20 11.75
N ALA A 199 -7.98 -9.04 11.81
CA ALA A 199 -8.50 -7.84 12.44
C ALA A 199 -9.59 -7.13 11.61
N LYS A 200 -9.61 -7.36 10.29
CA LYS A 200 -10.58 -6.77 9.36
C LYS A 200 -11.33 -7.86 8.58
N PRO A 201 -12.29 -8.55 9.21
CA PRO A 201 -12.93 -9.75 8.66
C PRO A 201 -13.95 -9.48 7.54
N LEU A 202 -14.27 -8.22 7.29
CA LEU A 202 -15.23 -7.84 6.24
C LEU A 202 -14.50 -7.52 4.93
N PRO A 203 -14.88 -8.18 3.81
CA PRO A 203 -14.24 -7.97 2.54
C PRO A 203 -14.55 -6.58 1.99
N PHE A 204 -13.52 -5.94 1.46
CA PHE A 204 -13.65 -4.70 0.72
C PHE A 204 -12.66 -4.66 -0.44
N LEU A 205 -12.96 -3.82 -1.42
CA LEU A 205 -12.08 -3.48 -2.54
C LEU A 205 -12.09 -1.98 -2.73
N CYS A 206 -10.94 -1.34 -2.78
CA CYS A 206 -10.73 0.05 -3.12
C CYS A 206 -9.90 0.13 -4.40
N ASN A 207 -10.55 0.57 -5.49
CA ASN A 207 -9.92 0.82 -6.76
C ASN A 207 -9.60 2.32 -6.90
N THR A 208 -8.38 2.61 -7.34
CA THR A 208 -7.90 3.97 -7.57
C THR A 208 -7.51 4.18 -9.02
N GLU A 209 -7.22 5.43 -9.36
CA GLU A 209 -6.63 5.84 -10.62
C GLU A 209 -5.75 7.07 -10.37
N TYR A 210 -4.61 7.15 -11.05
CA TYR A 210 -3.74 8.32 -11.06
C TYR A 210 -4.19 9.30 -12.16
N ASP A 211 -4.46 10.54 -11.77
CA ASP A 211 -4.80 11.64 -12.65
C ASP A 211 -3.55 12.49 -12.91
N PRO A 212 -2.98 12.46 -14.15
CA PRO A 212 -1.77 13.19 -14.49
C PRO A 212 -1.98 14.70 -14.59
N ILE A 213 -3.22 15.17 -14.78
CA ILE A 213 -3.53 16.61 -14.87
C ILE A 213 -3.45 17.22 -13.47
N THR A 214 -4.03 16.55 -12.48
CA THR A 214 -4.03 17.04 -11.09
C THR A 214 -2.83 16.55 -10.28
N ASN A 215 -2.06 15.58 -10.79
CA ASN A 215 -1.03 14.85 -10.04
C ASN A 215 -1.60 14.24 -8.74
N MET A 216 -2.73 13.53 -8.86
CA MET A 216 -3.44 12.95 -7.71
C MET A 216 -3.87 11.52 -7.96
N VAL A 217 -3.85 10.71 -6.91
CA VAL A 217 -4.54 9.42 -6.89
C VAL A 217 -5.98 9.64 -6.43
N LYS A 218 -6.94 9.18 -7.23
CA LYS A 218 -8.38 9.32 -6.98
C LYS A 218 -8.99 7.96 -6.74
N LYS A 219 -9.85 7.85 -5.73
CA LYS A 219 -10.66 6.65 -5.50
C LYS A 219 -11.80 6.61 -6.50
N ARG A 220 -11.81 5.61 -7.37
CA ARG A 220 -12.84 5.42 -8.40
C ARG A 220 -14.00 4.60 -7.90
N TYR A 221 -13.70 3.45 -7.29
CA TYR A 221 -14.71 2.56 -6.75
C TYR A 221 -14.27 2.02 -5.40
N HIS A 222 -15.21 1.90 -4.48
CA HIS A 222 -15.02 1.21 -3.21
C HIS A 222 -16.22 0.33 -2.92
N LEU A 223 -16.00 -0.98 -2.92
CA LEU A 223 -17.01 -2.00 -2.63
C LEU A 223 -16.73 -2.52 -1.23
N LYS A 224 -17.73 -2.51 -0.34
CA LYS A 224 -17.61 -2.98 1.04
C LYS A 224 -18.76 -3.92 1.37
N MET A 225 -18.47 -5.04 2.02
CA MET A 225 -19.50 -5.85 2.66
C MET A 225 -19.66 -5.44 4.12
N GLU A 226 -20.91 -5.37 4.58
CA GLU A 226 -21.26 -5.22 5.99
C GLU A 226 -21.55 -6.57 6.64
N GLU A 227 -21.56 -6.62 7.99
CA GLU A 227 -21.85 -7.83 8.77
C GLU A 227 -23.23 -8.43 8.47
N ASN A 228 -24.20 -7.57 8.15
CA ASN A 228 -25.57 -7.95 7.77
C ASN A 228 -25.67 -8.49 6.32
N GLY A 229 -24.55 -8.63 5.61
CA GLY A 229 -24.49 -9.10 4.22
C GLY A 229 -24.81 -8.04 3.17
N LYS A 230 -25.06 -6.78 3.56
CA LYS A 230 -25.25 -5.69 2.59
C LYS A 230 -23.95 -5.34 1.89
N LEU A 231 -24.08 -5.01 0.61
CA LEU A 231 -23.03 -4.41 -0.20
C LEU A 231 -23.22 -2.90 -0.25
N ILE A 232 -22.15 -2.17 0.05
CA ILE A 232 -22.03 -0.74 -0.20
C ILE A 232 -21.13 -0.55 -1.41
N VAL A 233 -21.62 0.21 -2.39
CA VAL A 233 -20.84 0.64 -3.56
C VAL A 233 -20.69 2.15 -3.52
N ILE A 234 -19.44 2.61 -3.47
CA ILE A 234 -19.07 4.02 -3.50
C ILE A 234 -18.36 4.28 -4.83
N LYS A 235 -18.76 5.32 -5.55
CA LYS A 235 -18.10 5.81 -6.76
C LYS A 235 -17.64 7.25 -6.55
N ASP A 236 -16.37 7.54 -6.82
CA ASP A 236 -15.80 8.90 -6.70
C ASP A 236 -16.13 9.59 -5.35
N CYS A 237 -16.10 8.82 -4.25
CA CYS A 237 -16.45 9.23 -2.88
C CYS A 237 -17.95 9.40 -2.56
N GLU A 238 -18.86 9.11 -3.50
CA GLU A 238 -20.30 9.13 -3.27
C GLU A 238 -20.88 7.70 -3.18
N GLU A 239 -21.71 7.44 -2.17
CA GLU A 239 -22.44 6.18 -2.07
C GLU A 239 -23.51 6.11 -3.16
N ILE A 240 -23.41 5.12 -4.04
CA ILE A 240 -24.36 4.92 -5.15
C ILE A 240 -25.25 3.69 -4.94
N PHE A 241 -24.93 2.85 -3.96
CA PHE A 241 -25.74 1.70 -3.56
C PHE A 241 -25.41 1.25 -2.15
N ASN A 242 -26.46 0.85 -1.43
CA ASN A 242 -26.38 0.24 -0.11
C ASN A 242 -27.58 -0.68 0.04
N GLY A 243 -27.33 -1.98 0.00
CA GLY A 243 -28.41 -2.95 0.06
C GLY A 243 -27.98 -4.37 -0.19
N ASP A 244 -28.98 -5.22 -0.36
CA ASP A 244 -28.82 -6.63 -0.68
C ASP A 244 -28.14 -6.80 -2.06
N PRO A 245 -26.99 -7.48 -2.17
CA PRO A 245 -26.32 -7.74 -3.45
C PRO A 245 -27.23 -8.35 -4.52
N ALA A 246 -28.22 -9.18 -4.14
CA ALA A 246 -29.17 -9.78 -5.07
C ALA A 246 -30.12 -8.77 -5.74
N LYS A 247 -30.16 -7.53 -5.23
CA LYS A 247 -31.00 -6.43 -5.74
C LYS A 247 -30.16 -5.33 -6.41
N LEU A 248 -28.96 -5.66 -6.87
CA LEU A 248 -28.08 -4.73 -7.57
C LEU A 248 -28.79 -4.12 -8.80
N PRO A 249 -28.86 -2.78 -8.89
CA PRO A 249 -29.33 -2.11 -10.10
C PRO A 249 -28.46 -2.47 -11.32
N LYS A 250 -29.08 -2.69 -12.48
CA LYS A 250 -28.38 -3.09 -13.73
C LYS A 250 -27.21 -2.19 -14.11
N ASN A 251 -27.31 -0.89 -13.84
CA ASN A 251 -26.22 0.06 -14.11
C ASN A 251 -24.99 -0.17 -13.22
N ILE A 252 -25.19 -0.64 -11.97
CA ILE A 252 -24.11 -0.94 -11.03
C ILE A 252 -23.55 -2.33 -11.33
N GLU A 253 -24.40 -3.30 -11.63
CA GLU A 253 -23.99 -4.61 -12.12
C GLU A 253 -23.05 -4.49 -13.33
N HIS A 254 -23.42 -3.64 -14.30
CA HIS A 254 -22.60 -3.35 -15.48
C HIS A 254 -21.24 -2.74 -15.12
N ILE A 255 -21.16 -1.88 -14.09
CA ILE A 255 -19.88 -1.34 -13.60
C ILE A 255 -19.01 -2.47 -13.05
N ILE A 256 -19.60 -3.33 -12.21
CA ILE A 256 -18.87 -4.45 -11.61
C ILE A 256 -18.36 -5.39 -12.70
N GLN A 257 -19.23 -5.82 -13.62
CA GLN A 257 -18.90 -6.76 -14.70
C GLN A 257 -17.85 -6.20 -15.67
N ASN A 258 -17.94 -4.94 -16.07
CA ASN A 258 -17.07 -4.42 -17.14
C ASN A 258 -15.82 -3.70 -16.64
N LYS A 259 -15.84 -3.16 -15.42
CA LYS A 259 -14.70 -2.37 -14.89
C LYS A 259 -13.97 -3.06 -13.75
N LEU A 260 -14.67 -3.82 -12.92
CA LEU A 260 -14.12 -4.37 -11.70
C LEU A 260 -13.94 -5.90 -11.71
N TYR A 261 -14.53 -6.60 -12.67
CA TYR A 261 -14.54 -8.05 -12.73
C TYR A 261 -13.14 -8.67 -12.74
N LYS A 262 -12.16 -8.00 -13.36
CA LYS A 262 -10.74 -8.40 -13.32
C LYS A 262 -10.13 -8.44 -11.93
N TYR A 263 -10.83 -7.92 -10.91
CA TYR A 263 -10.43 -7.91 -9.50
C TYR A 263 -11.11 -8.98 -8.65
N PHE A 264 -11.95 -9.79 -9.25
CA PHE A 264 -12.82 -10.72 -8.56
C PHE A 264 -12.75 -12.11 -9.17
N SER A 265 -13.15 -13.11 -8.38
CA SER A 265 -13.57 -14.38 -8.95
C SER A 265 -15.00 -14.23 -9.48
N ASN A 266 -15.43 -15.17 -10.32
CA ASN A 266 -16.75 -15.14 -10.97
C ASN A 266 -17.95 -15.09 -10.00
N TYR A 267 -17.72 -15.21 -8.68
CA TYR A 267 -18.72 -15.38 -7.62
C TYR A 267 -19.17 -14.07 -6.91
N ILE A 268 -19.03 -12.89 -7.53
CA ILE A 268 -19.54 -11.62 -6.93
C ILE A 268 -21.03 -11.36 -7.25
N VAL A 269 -21.68 -12.28 -7.94
CA VAL A 269 -23.12 -12.28 -8.21
C VAL A 269 -23.71 -13.62 -7.77
#